data_AF-A0A7Y5W6G0-F1
#
_entry.id   AF-A0A7Y5W6G0-F1
#
_cell.length_a   1.000
_cell.length_b   1.000
_cell.length_c   1.000
_cell.angle_alpha   90.00
_cell.angle_beta   90.00
_cell.angle_gamma   90.00
#
_symmetry.space_group_name_H-M   'P 1'
#
loop_
_entity.id
_entity.type
_entity.pdbx_description
1 polymer ?
#
loop_
_entity_poly.entity_id
_entity_poly.type
_entity_poly.pdbx_seq_one_letter_code
_entity_poly.pdbx_strand_id
1 'polypeptide(L)'
;MSAPVLAVHKGLTTARRLPALGRQETISVMELAALVLLGVAAAALSAFVKLNLEIPGHNILRVVFPLALGLALVPRVGSATIMGVSGMAGASLFLLFGARNLGLGAATSLALTGILIDAALLRARSGRSIYLRLALAGLAANLAAFGIKAGSKLLTGGMLEGLPLEIWLPKAVVTYSACGLLAGLVSAAVWFRAAAGTTDENEISR
;
A
#
# COMPACT_ATOMS: atom_id res chain seq x y z
N MET A 1 -6.50 -29.90 15.45
CA MET A 1 -7.15 -28.73 14.82
C MET A 1 -6.10 -28.00 14.01
N SER A 2 -6.09 -28.25 12.70
CA SER A 2 -5.11 -27.67 11.78
C SER A 2 -5.56 -26.26 11.41
N ALA A 3 -4.77 -25.24 11.74
CA ALA A 3 -5.03 -23.89 11.27
C ALA A 3 -5.03 -23.90 9.73
N PRO A 4 -6.04 -23.32 9.05
CA PRO A 4 -5.98 -23.18 7.61
C PRO A 4 -4.81 -22.23 7.30
N VAL A 5 -3.74 -22.80 6.74
CA VAL A 5 -2.66 -22.03 6.11
C VAL A 5 -3.33 -21.18 5.04
N LEU A 6 -3.19 -19.86 5.14
CA LEU A 6 -3.69 -18.88 4.17
C LEU A 6 -3.02 -19.16 2.81
N ALA A 7 -3.63 -20.05 2.02
CA ALA A 7 -3.23 -20.32 0.66
C ALA A 7 -3.64 -19.13 -0.21
N VAL A 8 -2.68 -18.57 -0.95
CA VAL A 8 -2.89 -17.47 -1.89
C VAL A 8 -3.98 -17.86 -2.90
N HIS A 9 -5.01 -17.00 -3.04
CA HIS A 9 -6.27 -17.38 -3.66
C HIS A 9 -6.13 -17.57 -5.18
N LYS A 10 -6.36 -18.81 -5.67
CA LYS A 10 -6.34 -19.19 -7.10
C LYS A 10 -7.34 -18.40 -7.97
N GLY A 11 -8.28 -17.67 -7.35
CA GLY A 11 -9.26 -16.85 -8.05
C GLY A 11 -8.67 -15.67 -8.83
N LEU A 12 -7.46 -15.19 -8.49
CA LEU A 12 -6.87 -14.02 -9.19
C LEU A 12 -6.32 -14.33 -10.59
N THR A 13 -6.00 -15.58 -10.90
CA THR A 13 -5.52 -16.01 -12.23
C THR A 13 -6.66 -16.31 -13.20
N THR A 14 -7.79 -16.83 -12.70
CA THR A 14 -9.00 -17.13 -13.51
C THR A 14 -10.02 -15.98 -13.55
N ALA A 15 -10.07 -15.11 -12.53
CA ALA A 15 -10.98 -13.97 -12.53
C ALA A 15 -10.50 -12.88 -13.50
N ARG A 16 -11.00 -12.92 -14.73
CA ARG A 16 -10.94 -11.80 -15.69
C ARG A 16 -11.59 -10.50 -15.14
N ARG A 17 -12.20 -10.53 -13.96
CA ARG A 17 -12.91 -9.42 -13.31
C ARG A 17 -12.78 -9.52 -11.78
N LEU A 18 -11.97 -8.66 -11.17
CA LEU A 18 -12.08 -8.31 -9.74
C LEU A 18 -13.52 -7.94 -9.31
N PRO A 19 -14.38 -7.36 -10.17
CA PRO A 19 -15.78 -7.07 -9.81
C PRO A 19 -16.71 -8.28 -9.65
N ALA A 20 -16.36 -9.49 -10.13
CA ALA A 20 -17.30 -10.61 -10.16
C ALA A 20 -17.48 -11.32 -8.79
N LEU A 21 -16.59 -11.07 -7.83
CA LEU A 21 -16.65 -11.66 -6.47
C LEU A 21 -17.38 -10.76 -5.45
N GLY A 22 -17.88 -9.60 -5.89
CA GLY A 22 -18.16 -8.47 -4.98
C GLY A 22 -19.62 -8.14 -4.69
N ARG A 23 -20.57 -9.08 -4.74
CA ARG A 23 -21.97 -8.71 -4.38
C ARG A 23 -22.62 -9.43 -3.20
N GLN A 24 -22.12 -10.58 -2.70
CA GLN A 24 -22.86 -11.28 -1.63
C GLN A 24 -22.06 -12.06 -0.57
N GLU A 25 -20.73 -12.14 -0.62
CA GLU A 25 -20.01 -12.88 0.43
C GLU A 25 -19.65 -11.98 1.62
N THR A 26 -20.17 -12.37 2.80
CA THR A 26 -19.78 -11.79 4.09
C THR A 26 -18.28 -11.94 4.29
N ILE A 27 -17.62 -10.90 4.83
CA ILE A 27 -16.21 -10.97 5.19
C ILE A 27 -16.07 -11.94 6.36
N SER A 28 -15.17 -12.92 6.24
CA SER A 28 -14.85 -13.82 7.35
C SER A 28 -14.10 -13.05 8.43
N VAL A 29 -14.32 -13.40 9.71
CA VAL A 29 -13.57 -12.82 10.83
C VAL A 29 -12.06 -12.99 10.64
N MET A 30 -11.63 -14.10 10.04
CA MET A 30 -10.21 -14.35 9.77
C MET A 30 -9.65 -13.45 8.66
N GLU A 31 -10.45 -13.17 7.62
CA GLU A 31 -10.07 -12.21 6.57
C GLU A 31 -9.96 -10.80 7.17
N LEU A 32 -10.94 -10.38 7.97
CA LEU A 32 -10.92 -9.09 8.65
C LEU A 32 -9.71 -8.95 9.57
N ALA A 33 -9.42 -9.98 10.38
CA ALA A 33 -8.27 -9.99 11.27
C ALA A 33 -6.95 -9.88 10.48
N ALA A 34 -6.81 -10.62 9.38
CA ALA A 34 -5.63 -10.53 8.52
C ALA A 34 -5.44 -9.12 7.93
N LEU A 35 -6.53 -8.50 7.44
CA LEU A 35 -6.49 -7.13 6.92
C LEU A 35 -6.11 -6.13 8.02
N VAL A 36 -6.73 -6.20 9.20
CA VAL A 36 -6.39 -5.31 10.32
C VAL A 36 -4.92 -5.45 10.71
N LEU A 37 -4.43 -6.68 10.84
CA LEU A 37 -3.03 -6.95 11.18
C LEU A 37 -2.06 -6.39 10.13
N LEU A 38 -2.37 -6.53 8.84
CA LEU A 38 -1.53 -5.99 7.77
C LEU A 38 -1.56 -4.45 7.70
N GLY A 39 -2.71 -3.84 8.00
CA GLY A 39 -2.81 -2.38 8.17
C GLY A 39 -1.93 -1.87 9.32
N VAL A 40 -2.04 -2.50 10.49
CA VAL A 40 -1.21 -2.18 11.66
C VAL A 40 0.28 -2.45 11.38
N ALA A 41 0.60 -3.53 10.65
CA ALA A 41 1.97 -3.82 10.24
C ALA A 41 2.52 -2.72 9.30
N ALA A 42 1.71 -2.20 8.37
CA ALA A 42 2.11 -1.07 7.52
C ALA A 42 2.44 0.19 8.34
N ALA A 43 1.64 0.46 9.37
CA ALA A 43 1.90 1.52 10.33
C ALA A 43 3.20 1.29 11.11
N ALA A 44 3.42 0.07 11.60
CA ALA A 44 4.61 -0.30 12.36
C ALA A 44 5.88 -0.20 11.51
N LEU A 45 5.85 -0.70 10.28
CA LEU A 45 6.95 -0.57 9.33
C LEU A 45 7.24 0.92 9.05
N SER A 46 6.21 1.74 8.91
CA SER A 46 6.38 3.18 8.69
C SER A 46 6.96 3.90 9.90
N ALA A 47 6.61 3.48 11.12
CA ALA A 47 7.01 4.11 12.37
C ALA A 47 8.41 3.67 12.86
N PHE A 48 8.75 2.39 12.71
CA PHE A 48 9.91 1.79 13.37
C PHE A 48 11.04 1.39 12.42
N VAL A 49 10.73 1.03 11.17
CA VAL A 49 11.78 0.68 10.22
C VAL A 49 12.30 1.95 9.58
N LYS A 50 13.59 2.26 9.74
CA LYS A 50 14.27 3.33 9.00
C LYS A 50 15.05 2.71 7.86
N LEU A 51 14.57 2.90 6.64
CA LEU A 51 15.41 2.70 5.46
C LEU A 51 16.29 3.94 5.41
N ASN A 52 17.60 3.79 5.53
CA ASN A 52 18.57 4.90 5.40
C ASN A 52 18.70 5.36 3.93
N LEU A 53 17.59 5.35 3.19
CA LEU A 53 17.46 5.93 1.88
C LEU A 53 17.21 7.43 2.09
N GLU A 54 18.24 8.25 1.86
CA GLU A 54 18.16 9.72 1.92
C GLU A 54 17.36 10.34 0.74
N ILE A 55 16.31 9.63 0.33
CA ILE A 55 15.49 9.90 -0.84
C ILE A 55 14.08 10.30 -0.36
N PRO A 56 13.63 11.54 -0.63
CA PRO A 56 12.28 11.97 -0.27
C PRO A 56 11.21 11.08 -0.91
N GLY A 57 10.20 10.67 -0.14
CA GLY A 57 9.07 9.88 -0.65
C GLY A 57 9.27 8.36 -0.65
N HIS A 58 10.39 7.83 -0.15
CA HIS A 58 10.62 6.38 -0.11
C HIS A 58 9.74 5.65 0.93
N ASN A 59 9.21 6.34 1.93
CA ASN A 59 8.36 5.72 2.97
C ASN A 59 7.11 5.02 2.39
N ILE A 60 6.63 5.45 1.21
CA ILE A 60 5.50 4.82 0.53
C ILE A 60 5.72 3.32 0.29
N LEU A 61 6.97 2.88 0.11
CA LEU A 61 7.33 1.47 -0.06
C LEU A 61 6.90 0.62 1.14
N ARG A 62 7.04 1.15 2.36
CA ARG A 62 6.68 0.43 3.60
C ARG A 62 5.17 0.33 3.82
N VAL A 63 4.41 1.20 3.17
CA VAL A 63 2.94 1.23 3.23
C VAL A 63 2.35 0.36 2.13
N VAL A 64 2.70 0.62 0.87
CA VAL A 64 2.09 -0.06 -0.28
C VAL A 64 2.39 -1.55 -0.27
N PHE A 65 3.57 -1.95 0.19
CA PHE A 65 3.98 -3.37 0.18
C PHE A 65 3.09 -4.30 1.04
N PRO A 66 2.88 -4.04 2.34
CA PRO A 66 1.95 -4.84 3.16
C PRO A 66 0.48 -4.67 2.73
N LEU A 67 0.08 -3.51 2.23
CA LEU A 67 -1.28 -3.31 1.70
C LEU A 67 -1.52 -4.17 0.44
N ALA A 68 -0.55 -4.25 -0.47
CA ALA A 68 -0.63 -5.11 -1.64
C ALA A 68 -0.63 -6.60 -1.26
N LEU A 69 0.11 -6.99 -0.21
CA LEU A 69 0.05 -8.34 0.35
C LEU A 69 -1.35 -8.68 0.85
N GLY A 70 -1.98 -7.78 1.62
CA GLY A 70 -3.34 -8.02 2.12
C GLY A 70 -4.38 -8.12 1.02
N LEU A 71 -4.22 -7.35 -0.05
CA LEU A 71 -5.03 -7.48 -1.26
C LEU A 71 -4.82 -8.80 -2.00
N ALA A 72 -3.59 -9.31 -2.04
CA ALA A 72 -3.29 -10.60 -2.65
C ALA A 72 -3.87 -11.78 -1.82
N LEU A 73 -3.92 -11.64 -0.50
CA LEU A 73 -4.50 -12.62 0.41
C LEU A 73 -6.04 -12.56 0.44
N VAL A 74 -6.60 -11.35 0.45
CA VAL A 74 -8.05 -11.10 0.52
C VAL A 74 -8.44 -10.15 -0.62
N PRO A 75 -8.64 -10.65 -1.85
CA PRO A 75 -8.89 -9.84 -3.04
C PRO A 75 -10.35 -9.31 -3.11
N ARG A 76 -10.76 -8.55 -2.07
CA ARG A 76 -12.10 -7.97 -1.93
C ARG A 76 -12.06 -6.45 -2.12
N VAL A 77 -13.13 -5.89 -2.67
CA VAL A 77 -13.32 -4.43 -2.76
C VAL A 77 -13.38 -3.85 -1.36
N GLY A 78 -12.61 -2.80 -1.08
CA GLY A 78 -12.59 -2.15 0.22
C GLY A 78 -11.54 -2.72 1.18
N SER A 79 -10.88 -3.82 0.84
CA SER A 79 -9.85 -4.43 1.69
C SER A 79 -8.67 -3.49 1.94
N ALA A 80 -8.25 -2.73 0.92
CA ALA A 80 -7.18 -1.74 1.06
C ALA A 80 -7.60 -0.57 1.96
N THR A 81 -8.85 -0.16 1.91
CA THR A 81 -9.43 0.86 2.79
C THR A 81 -9.49 0.38 4.24
N ILE A 82 -9.90 -0.88 4.49
CA ILE A 82 -9.87 -1.48 5.84
C ILE A 82 -8.44 -1.48 6.39
N MET A 83 -7.45 -1.88 5.57
CA MET A 83 -6.04 -1.82 5.93
C MET A 83 -5.56 -0.39 6.19
N GLY A 84 -5.98 0.58 5.38
CA GLY A 84 -5.65 2.00 5.57
C GLY A 84 -6.19 2.55 6.88
N VAL A 85 -7.46 2.29 7.19
CA VAL A 85 -8.12 2.74 8.42
C VAL A 85 -7.49 2.09 9.66
N SER A 86 -7.31 0.77 9.64
CA SER A 86 -6.64 0.05 10.75
C SER A 86 -5.18 0.47 10.91
N GLY A 87 -4.48 0.74 9.80
CA GLY A 87 -3.13 1.31 9.81
C GLY A 87 -3.10 2.70 10.44
N MET A 88 -4.04 3.59 10.10
CA MET A 88 -4.15 4.89 10.77
C MET A 88 -4.40 4.74 12.28
N ALA A 89 -5.32 3.84 12.68
CA ALA A 89 -5.58 3.58 14.09
C ALA A 89 -4.31 3.08 14.81
N GLY A 90 -3.56 2.16 14.20
CA GLY A 90 -2.27 1.69 14.69
C GLY A 90 -1.22 2.80 14.78
N ALA A 91 -1.11 3.64 13.75
CA ALA A 91 -0.20 4.78 13.72
C ALA A 91 -0.51 5.79 14.84
N SER A 92 -1.79 6.12 15.05
CA SER A 92 -2.25 6.98 16.15
C SER A 92 -1.90 6.38 17.51
N LEU A 93 -2.07 5.06 17.67
CA LEU A 93 -1.70 4.37 18.90
C LEU A 93 -0.18 4.43 19.13
N PHE A 94 0.63 4.20 18.10
CA PHE A 94 2.08 4.31 18.19
C PHE A 94 2.54 5.72 18.55
N LEU A 95 1.89 6.76 18.01
CA LEU A 95 2.15 8.15 18.39
C LEU A 95 1.87 8.40 19.89
N LEU A 96 0.75 7.88 20.41
CA LEU A 96 0.40 7.99 21.84
C LEU A 96 1.41 7.28 22.75
N PHE A 97 1.98 6.16 22.30
CA PHE A 97 3.03 5.41 23.02
C PHE A 97 4.47 5.88 22.71
N GLY A 98 4.64 7.04 22.07
CA GLY A 98 5.94 7.71 21.95
C GLY A 98 6.74 7.41 20.67
N ALA A 99 6.12 6.82 19.64
CA ALA A 99 6.77 6.66 18.33
C ALA A 99 6.92 8.02 17.61
N ARG A 100 8.06 8.69 17.77
CA ARG A 100 8.29 10.05 17.22
C ARG A 100 8.61 10.11 15.73
N ASN A 101 8.82 8.98 15.06
CA ASN A 101 9.32 8.97 13.68
C ASN A 101 8.22 8.98 12.61
N LEU A 102 6.95 9.07 12.99
CA LEU A 102 5.82 9.07 12.05
C LEU A 102 5.63 10.48 11.48
N GLY A 103 6.42 10.81 10.45
CA GLY A 103 6.33 12.10 9.77
C GLY A 103 4.96 12.31 9.12
N LEU A 104 4.51 13.57 9.05
CA LEU A 104 3.19 13.94 8.50
C LEU A 104 2.91 13.33 7.12
N GLY A 105 3.90 13.35 6.22
CA GLY A 105 3.75 12.74 4.90
C GLY A 105 3.50 11.23 4.94
N ALA A 106 4.08 10.50 5.91
CA ALA A 106 3.84 9.07 6.07
C ALA A 106 2.43 8.78 6.59
N ALA A 107 1.93 9.60 7.53
CA ALA A 107 0.55 9.50 8.01
C ALA A 107 -0.46 9.76 6.88
N THR A 108 -0.22 10.79 6.06
CA THR A 108 -1.05 11.08 4.88
C THR A 108 -1.02 9.95 3.87
N SER A 109 0.17 9.42 3.54
CA SER A 109 0.28 8.27 2.66
C SER A 109 -0.50 7.08 3.21
N LEU A 110 -0.35 6.75 4.49
CA LEU A 110 -1.04 5.62 5.11
C LEU A 110 -2.57 5.77 5.04
N ALA A 111 -3.08 6.98 5.28
CA ALA A 111 -4.51 7.29 5.21
C ALA A 111 -5.08 7.15 3.78
N LEU A 112 -4.39 7.73 2.79
CA LEU A 112 -4.91 7.84 1.43
C LEU A 112 -4.60 6.62 0.56
N THR A 113 -3.51 5.90 0.84
CA THR A 113 -3.06 4.77 -0.01
C THR A 113 -4.14 3.71 -0.13
N GLY A 114 -4.80 3.34 0.97
CA GLY A 114 -5.86 2.33 0.96
C GLY A 114 -7.01 2.70 0.01
N ILE A 115 -7.53 3.93 0.17
CA ILE A 115 -8.63 4.46 -0.64
C ILE A 115 -8.23 4.55 -2.12
N LEU A 116 -7.03 5.06 -2.40
CA LEU A 116 -6.53 5.22 -3.77
C LEU A 116 -6.31 3.87 -4.45
N ILE A 117 -5.82 2.86 -3.73
CA ILE A 117 -5.66 1.51 -4.25
C ILE A 117 -7.04 0.90 -4.56
N ASP A 118 -8.00 0.97 -3.64
CA ASP A 118 -9.34 0.45 -3.91
C ASP A 118 -9.97 1.15 -5.13
N ALA A 119 -9.94 2.48 -5.17
CA ALA A 119 -10.45 3.27 -6.30
C ALA A 119 -9.75 2.91 -7.62
N ALA A 120 -8.42 2.72 -7.59
CA ALA A 120 -7.65 2.30 -8.75
C ALA A 120 -8.01 0.88 -9.19
N LEU A 121 -8.35 -0.03 -8.28
CA LEU A 121 -8.67 -1.43 -8.60
C LEU A 121 -10.13 -1.64 -9.01
N LEU A 122 -11.06 -0.73 -8.68
CA LEU A 122 -12.48 -0.83 -9.06
C LEU A 122 -12.72 -1.10 -10.56
N ARG A 123 -11.84 -0.63 -11.44
CA ARG A 123 -11.99 -0.85 -12.89
C ARG A 123 -11.00 -1.88 -13.47
N ALA A 124 -10.26 -2.63 -12.65
CA ALA A 124 -9.24 -3.57 -13.11
C ALA A 124 -9.88 -4.75 -13.87
N ARG A 125 -9.48 -4.92 -15.14
CA ARG A 125 -10.06 -5.92 -16.08
C ARG A 125 -9.10 -7.03 -16.49
N SER A 126 -7.83 -6.95 -16.09
CA SER A 126 -6.81 -7.94 -16.46
C SER A 126 -5.63 -7.91 -15.49
N GLY A 127 -4.86 -9.00 -15.44
CA GLY A 127 -3.63 -9.08 -14.64
C GLY A 127 -2.68 -7.93 -14.94
N ARG A 128 -2.39 -7.62 -16.22
CA ARG A 128 -1.58 -6.46 -16.62
C ARG A 128 -2.15 -5.13 -16.12
N SER A 129 -3.47 -4.99 -16.08
CA SER A 129 -4.13 -3.79 -15.57
C SER A 129 -3.89 -3.59 -14.08
N ILE A 130 -3.74 -4.67 -13.29
CA ILE A 130 -3.42 -4.59 -11.86
C ILE A 130 -2.06 -3.92 -11.62
N TYR A 131 -1.03 -4.29 -12.38
CA TYR A 131 0.31 -3.67 -12.28
C TYR A 131 0.25 -2.16 -12.53
N LEU A 132 -0.36 -1.76 -13.64
CA LEU A 132 -0.49 -0.34 -13.99
C LEU A 132 -1.32 0.41 -12.94
N ARG A 133 -2.40 -0.18 -12.42
CA ARG A 133 -3.25 0.47 -11.43
C ARG A 133 -2.59 0.61 -10.07
N LEU A 134 -1.87 -0.41 -9.62
CA LEU A 134 -1.07 -0.33 -8.40
C LEU A 134 0.05 0.71 -8.53
N ALA A 135 0.72 0.78 -9.68
CA ALA A 135 1.70 1.81 -9.97
C ALA A 135 1.10 3.23 -9.90
N LEU A 136 -0.05 3.43 -10.55
CA LEU A 136 -0.76 4.72 -10.53
C LEU A 136 -1.31 5.07 -9.14
N ALA A 137 -1.80 4.09 -8.38
CA ALA A 137 -2.24 4.30 -7.00
C ALA A 137 -1.06 4.70 -6.09
N GLY A 138 0.07 4.00 -6.23
CA GLY A 138 1.31 4.34 -5.51
C GLY A 138 1.82 5.74 -5.88
N LEU A 139 1.79 6.11 -7.16
CA LEU A 139 2.11 7.45 -7.63
C LEU A 139 1.18 8.50 -7.01
N ALA A 140 -0.14 8.31 -7.12
CA ALA A 140 -1.13 9.24 -6.59
C ALA A 140 -1.00 9.42 -5.07
N ALA A 141 -0.81 8.34 -4.32
CA ALA A 141 -0.63 8.37 -2.88
C ALA A 141 0.66 9.11 -2.47
N ASN A 142 1.75 8.91 -3.22
CA ASN A 142 2.99 9.61 -2.93
C ASN A 142 2.91 11.09 -3.33
N LEU A 143 2.25 11.43 -4.43
CA LEU A 143 2.01 12.85 -4.80
C LEU A 143 1.14 13.57 -3.79
N ALA A 144 0.15 12.90 -3.19
CA ALA A 144 -0.64 13.48 -2.10
C ALA A 144 0.23 13.78 -0.86
N ALA A 145 1.13 12.86 -0.49
CA ALA A 145 2.08 13.08 0.59
C ALA A 145 3.11 14.17 0.28
N PHE A 146 3.54 14.27 -0.98
CA PHE A 146 4.35 15.40 -1.46
C PHE A 146 3.59 16.72 -1.27
N GLY A 147 2.32 16.79 -1.69
CA GLY A 147 1.49 17.98 -1.55
C GLY A 147 1.34 18.44 -0.10
N ILE A 148 1.06 17.52 0.82
CA ILE A 148 0.98 17.84 2.26
C ILE A 148 2.32 18.31 2.81
N LYS A 149 3.43 17.66 2.43
CA LYS A 149 4.77 18.06 2.89
C LYS A 149 5.23 19.39 2.29
N ALA A 150 4.89 19.68 1.04
CA ALA A 150 5.16 20.95 0.40
C ALA A 150 4.33 22.07 1.06
N GLY A 151 3.03 21.82 1.29
CA GLY A 151 2.14 22.74 1.99
C GLY A 151 2.63 23.05 3.41
N SER A 152 3.04 22.03 4.17
CA SER A 152 3.56 22.24 5.53
C SER A 152 4.87 23.04 5.53
N LYS A 153 5.78 22.79 4.57
CA LYS A 153 7.00 23.58 4.41
C LYS A 153 6.71 25.04 4.03
N LEU A 154 5.74 25.28 3.15
CA LEU A 154 5.34 26.63 2.77
C LEU A 154 4.75 27.41 3.96
N LEU A 155 3.86 26.78 4.73
CA LEU A 155 3.22 27.41 5.89
C LEU A 155 4.19 27.72 7.04
N THR A 156 5.34 27.04 7.08
CA THR A 156 6.29 27.13 8.19
C THR A 156 7.60 27.81 7.79
N GLY A 157 7.63 28.47 6.63
CA GLY A 157 8.80 29.19 6.13
C GLY A 157 10.01 28.29 5.86
N GLY A 158 9.78 27.01 5.57
CA GLY A 158 10.84 26.04 5.30
C GLY A 158 11.59 25.50 6.53
N MET A 159 11.23 25.91 7.75
CA MET A 159 11.97 25.57 8.98
C MET A 159 11.67 24.16 9.52
N LEU A 160 10.52 23.57 9.15
CA LEU A 160 10.19 22.19 9.54
C LEU A 160 10.94 21.18 8.65
N GLU A 161 12.08 20.75 9.17
CA GLU A 161 12.88 19.57 8.79
C GLU A 161 13.57 19.59 7.41
N GLY A 162 14.91 19.59 7.43
CA GLY A 162 15.76 19.22 6.30
C GLY A 162 16.14 20.37 5.37
N LEU A 163 16.34 20.03 4.09
CA LEU A 163 16.82 20.94 3.05
C LEU A 163 15.87 22.15 2.85
N PRO A 164 16.42 23.33 2.48
CA PRO A 164 15.65 24.49 2.02
C PRO A 164 14.66 24.11 0.92
N LEU A 165 13.52 24.80 0.86
CA LEU A 165 12.46 24.51 -0.11
C LEU A 165 12.98 24.47 -1.56
N GLU A 166 13.84 25.41 -1.92
CA GLU A 166 14.44 25.56 -3.25
C GLU A 166 15.26 24.34 -3.68
N ILE A 167 15.97 23.72 -2.72
CA ILE A 167 16.80 22.54 -2.97
C ILE A 167 15.96 21.26 -2.87
N TRP A 168 15.00 21.23 -1.94
CA TRP A 168 14.15 20.08 -1.70
C TRP A 168 13.14 19.85 -2.82
N LEU A 169 12.51 20.91 -3.35
CA LEU A 169 11.36 20.81 -4.24
C LEU A 169 11.68 20.09 -5.57
N PRO A 170 12.75 20.43 -6.31
CA PRO A 170 13.07 19.73 -7.56
C PRO A 170 13.38 18.24 -7.33
N LYS A 171 14.13 17.93 -6.27
CA LYS A 171 14.44 16.55 -5.87
C LYS A 171 13.16 15.81 -5.50
N ALA A 172 12.29 16.42 -4.70
CA ALA A 172 11.07 15.81 -4.22
C ALA A 172 10.08 15.48 -5.34
N VAL A 173 9.89 16.35 -6.34
CA VAL A 173 9.00 16.07 -7.47
C VAL A 173 9.39 14.77 -8.18
N VAL A 174 10.69 14.61 -8.47
CA VAL A 174 11.22 13.42 -9.15
C VAL A 174 11.15 12.19 -8.24
N THR A 175 11.63 12.29 -7.01
CA THR A 175 11.76 11.13 -6.13
C THR A 175 10.40 10.64 -5.62
N TYR A 176 9.45 11.53 -5.31
CA TYR A 176 8.11 11.10 -4.93
C TYR A 176 7.40 10.39 -6.09
N SER A 177 7.54 10.90 -7.32
CA SER A 177 6.97 10.25 -8.50
C SER A 177 7.58 8.87 -8.75
N ALA A 178 8.91 8.78 -8.76
CA ALA A 178 9.64 7.54 -8.98
C ALA A 178 9.36 6.51 -7.86
N CYS A 179 9.46 6.90 -6.59
CA CYS A 179 9.20 6.01 -5.47
C CYS A 179 7.74 5.53 -5.44
N GLY A 180 6.77 6.37 -5.80
CA GLY A 180 5.36 5.99 -5.85
C GLY A 180 5.10 4.93 -6.94
N LEU A 181 5.61 5.17 -8.16
CA LEU A 181 5.52 4.21 -9.25
C LEU A 181 6.20 2.89 -8.92
N LEU A 182 7.45 2.95 -8.44
CA LEU A 182 8.23 1.76 -8.08
C LEU A 182 7.58 0.98 -6.95
N ALA A 183 7.05 1.65 -5.92
CA ALA A 183 6.37 0.96 -4.82
C ALA A 183 5.16 0.15 -5.30
N GLY A 184 4.33 0.75 -6.17
CA GLY A 184 3.20 0.04 -6.78
C GLY A 184 3.65 -1.13 -7.67
N LEU A 185 4.64 -0.91 -8.55
CA LEU A 185 5.14 -1.93 -9.47
C LEU A 185 5.83 -3.10 -8.76
N VAL A 186 6.72 -2.82 -7.81
CA VAL A 186 7.44 -3.85 -7.05
C VAL A 186 6.45 -4.66 -6.22
N SER A 187 5.49 -4.01 -5.56
CA SER A 187 4.47 -4.72 -4.79
C SER A 187 3.58 -5.58 -5.69
N ALA A 188 3.20 -5.07 -6.87
CA ALA A 188 2.46 -5.86 -7.85
C ALA A 188 3.27 -7.07 -8.34
N ALA A 189 4.56 -6.87 -8.64
CA ALA A 189 5.45 -7.91 -9.11
C ALA A 189 5.69 -9.01 -8.06
N VAL A 190 5.91 -8.65 -6.80
CA VAL A 190 6.16 -9.64 -5.74
C VAL A 190 4.90 -10.45 -5.45
N TRP A 191 3.77 -9.78 -5.21
CA TRP A 191 2.58 -10.46 -4.69
C TRP A 191 1.66 -11.05 -5.74
N PHE A 192 1.62 -10.48 -6.95
CA PHE A 192 0.74 -10.94 -8.02
C PHE A 192 1.44 -11.76 -9.11
N ARG A 193 2.80 -11.77 -9.20
CA ARG A 193 3.50 -12.77 -10.04
C ARG A 193 3.66 -14.11 -9.32
N ALA A 194 3.96 -14.10 -8.02
CA ALA A 194 4.06 -15.33 -7.23
C ALA A 194 2.75 -16.14 -7.26
N ALA A 195 1.61 -15.46 -7.36
CA ALA A 195 0.30 -16.10 -7.52
C ALA A 195 0.06 -16.74 -8.91
N ALA A 196 0.78 -16.29 -9.96
CA ALA A 196 0.62 -16.80 -11.33
C ALA A 196 1.43 -18.10 -11.56
N GLY A 197 2.66 -18.17 -11.03
CA GLY A 197 3.59 -19.27 -11.29
C GLY A 197 3.22 -20.62 -10.65
N THR A 198 2.38 -20.65 -9.61
CA THR A 198 1.97 -21.89 -8.93
C THR A 198 0.88 -22.68 -9.67
N THR A 199 0.38 -22.17 -10.80
CA THR A 199 -0.74 -22.80 -11.54
C THR A 199 -0.25 -23.73 -12.64
N ASP A 200 0.88 -23.43 -13.29
CA ASP A 200 1.38 -24.20 -14.45
C ASP A 200 1.96 -25.58 -14.07
N GLU A 201 2.53 -25.75 -12.87
CA GLU A 201 3.09 -27.06 -12.45
C GLU A 201 2.01 -28.12 -12.12
N ASN A 202 0.80 -27.68 -11.75
CA ASN A 202 -0.29 -28.61 -11.40
C ASN A 202 -1.12 -29.08 -12.61
N GLU A 203 -1.01 -28.42 -13.77
CA GLU A 203 -1.72 -28.82 -15.00
C GLU A 203 -0.94 -29.84 -15.85
N ILE A 204 0.38 -29.97 -15.66
CA ILE A 204 1.21 -30.95 -16.39
C ILE A 204 1.19 -32.33 -15.70
N SER A 205 0.60 -32.42 -14.51
CA SER A 205 0.56 -33.64 -13.68
C SER A 205 -0.79 -34.39 -13.70
N ARG A 206 -1.69 -34.06 -14.64
CA ARG A 206 -2.99 -34.73 -14.85
C ARG A 206 -3.15 -35.15 -16.30
#